data_AF-A0A009PKM9-F1
#
_entry.id   AF-A0A009PKM9-F1
#
_cell.length_a   1.000
_cell.length_b   1.000
_cell.length_c   1.000
_cell.angle_alpha   90.00
_cell.angle_beta   90.00
_cell.angle_gamma   90.00
#
_symmetry.space_group_name_H-M   'P 1'
#
loop_
_entity.id
_entity.type
_entity.pdbx_description
1 polymer ?
#
loop_
_entity_poly.entity_id
_entity_poly.type
_entity_poly.pdbx_seq_one_letter_code
_entity_poly.pdbx_strand_id
1 'polypeptide(L)' 'MKHNTYCPVMQVHPETYEVRADGELLTCEPADVLPMAQRYFLF' A
#
# COMPACT_ATOMS: atom_id res chain seq x y z
N MET A 1 -6.22 17.26 -6.76
CA MET A 1 -4.80 16.87 -6.67
C MET A 1 -4.28 16.52 -8.06
N LYS A 2 -3.37 17.31 -8.66
CA LYS A 2 -3.03 17.26 -10.11
C LYS A 2 -2.75 15.85 -10.67
N HIS A 3 -2.18 14.95 -9.87
CA HIS A 3 -1.81 13.59 -10.29
C HIS A 3 -2.46 12.47 -9.46
N ASN A 4 -3.29 12.81 -8.47
CA ASN A 4 -3.85 11.85 -7.50
C ASN A 4 -5.31 12.20 -7.20
N THR A 5 -6.18 12.09 -8.20
CA THR A 5 -7.62 12.41 -8.07
C THR A 5 -8.51 11.19 -7.87
N TYR A 6 -7.96 9.97 -7.90
CA TYR A 6 -8.73 8.74 -7.73
C TYR A 6 -9.37 8.68 -6.34
N CYS A 7 -10.67 8.38 -6.29
CA CYS A 7 -11.49 8.35 -5.08
C CYS A 7 -12.39 7.09 -5.10
N PRO A 8 -11.82 5.91 -4.79
CA PRO A 8 -12.55 4.64 -4.81
C PRO A 8 -13.57 4.51 -3.68
N VAL A 9 -14.50 3.56 -3.84
CA VAL A 9 -15.31 3.07 -2.72
C VAL A 9 -14.46 2.14 -1.87
N MET A 10 -14.15 2.57 -0.64
CA MET A 10 -13.31 1.82 0.29
C MET A 10 -14.13 0.96 1.25
N GLN A 11 -13.67 -0.27 1.49
CA GLN A 11 -14.26 -1.19 2.45
C GLN A 11 -13.16 -1.89 3.25
N VAL A 12 -13.40 -2.10 4.55
CA VAL A 12 -12.51 -2.83 5.45
C VAL A 12 -13.31 -3.89 6.18
N HIS A 13 -12.87 -5.15 6.09
CA HIS A 13 -13.52 -6.23 6.83
C HIS A 13 -13.18 -6.11 8.34
N PRO A 14 -14.17 -6.14 9.25
CA PRO A 14 -13.94 -5.85 10.67
C PRO A 14 -13.11 -6.89 11.43
N GLU A 15 -13.11 -8.15 10.96
CA GLU A 15 -12.42 -9.26 11.64
C GLU A 15 -11.06 -9.60 11.01
N THR A 16 -10.98 -9.69 9.68
CA THR A 16 -9.77 -10.07 8.94
C THR A 16 -8.92 -8.88 8.52
N TYR A 17 -9.46 -7.67 8.59
CA TYR A 17 -8.82 -6.43 8.14
C TYR A 17 -8.47 -6.39 6.64
N GLU A 18 -9.08 -7.24 5.82
CA GLU A 18 -8.98 -7.12 4.36
C GLU A 18 -9.47 -5.74 3.89
N VAL A 19 -8.64 -5.08 3.10
CA VAL A 19 -8.95 -3.78 2.51
C VAL A 19 -9.33 -3.97 1.05
N ARG A 20 -10.47 -3.41 0.64
CA ARG A 20 -10.94 -3.42 -0.74
C ARG A 20 -11.20 -2.02 -1.28
N ALA A 21 -10.87 -1.80 -2.54
CA ALA A 21 -11.22 -0.62 -3.33
C ALA A 21 -12.00 -1.06 -4.57
N ASP A 22 -13.21 -0.53 -4.77
CA ASP A 22 -14.08 -0.90 -5.89
C ASP A 22 -14.31 -2.43 -6.01
N GLY A 23 -14.28 -3.12 -4.86
CA GLY A 23 -14.45 -4.58 -4.73
C GLY A 23 -13.15 -5.38 -4.84
N GLU A 24 -12.06 -4.78 -5.34
CA GLU A 24 -10.76 -5.43 -5.51
C GLU A 24 -9.98 -5.48 -4.20
N LEU A 25 -9.36 -6.64 -3.90
CA LEU A 25 -8.52 -6.82 -2.71
C LEU A 25 -7.19 -6.07 -2.88
N LEU A 26 -6.90 -5.15 -1.97
CA LEU A 26 -5.64 -4.44 -1.93
C LEU A 26 -4.67 -5.18 -1.00
N THR A 27 -3.65 -5.82 -1.58
CA THR A 27 -2.58 -6.47 -0.83
C THR A 27 -1.27 -6.43 -1.63
N CYS A 28 -0.13 -6.59 -0.96
CA CYS A 28 1.17 -6.74 -1.59
C CYS A 28 2.12 -7.55 -0.71
N GLU A 29 3.10 -8.19 -1.35
CA GLU A 29 4.17 -8.88 -0.63
C GLU A 29 5.12 -7.87 0.03
N PRO A 30 5.67 -8.21 1.21
CA PRO A 30 6.69 -7.38 1.84
C PRO A 30 7.97 -7.35 0.98
N ALA A 31 8.68 -6.22 1.00
CA ALA A 31 9.98 -6.10 0.34
C ALA A 31 11.12 -6.46 1.31
N ASP A 32 11.99 -7.40 0.93
CA ASP A 32 13.14 -7.82 1.75
C ASP A 32 14.29 -6.81 1.74
N VAL A 33 14.45 -6.07 0.64
CA VAL A 33 15.52 -5.08 0.44
C VAL A 33 14.94 -3.86 -0.24
N LEU A 34 15.35 -2.67 0.21
CA LEU A 34 14.91 -1.41 -0.38
C LEU A 34 16.07 -0.67 -1.07
N PRO A 35 15.80 -0.04 -2.23
CA PRO A 35 16.73 0.95 -2.77
C PRO A 35 16.82 2.15 -1.83
N MET A 36 17.87 2.95 -1.97
CA MET A 36 18.08 4.16 -1.17
C MET A 36 18.20 3.95 0.35
N ALA A 37 18.45 2.72 0.81
CA ALA A 37 18.69 2.38 2.21
C ALA A 37 20.21 2.20 2.48
N GLN A 38 20.64 1.01 2.91
CA GLN A 38 21.99 0.68 3.38
C GLN A 38 23.15 1.19 2.48
N ARG A 39 22.92 1.35 1.18
CA ARG A 39 23.94 1.85 0.24
C ARG A 39 24.38 3.30 0.54
N TYR A 40 23.52 4.11 1.13
CA TYR A 40 23.73 5.57 1.22
C TYR A 40 23.91 6.09 2.66
N PHE A 41 23.67 5.25 3.67
CA PHE A 41 23.77 5.64 5.07
C PHE A 41 24.93 4.92 5.75
N LEU A 42 25.70 5.67 6.54
CA LEU A 42 26.82 5.14 7.30
C LEU A 42 26.35 4.31 8.53
N PHE A 43 25.17 4.61 9.06
CA PHE A 43 24.49 3.87 10.11
C PHE A 43 23.00 3.74 9.77
#